data_AF-A0A3N2MDC1-F1
#
_entry.id   AF-A0A3N2MDC1-F1
#
_cell.length_a   1.000
_cell.length_b   1.000
_cell.length_c   1.000
_cell.angle_alpha   90.00
_cell.angle_beta   90.00
_cell.angle_gamma   90.00
#
_symmetry.space_group_name_H-M   'P 1'
#
loop_
_entity.id
_entity.type
_entity.pdbx_description
1 polymer ?
#
loop_
_entity_poly.entity_id
_entity_poly.type
_entity_poly.pdbx_seq_one_letter_code
_entity_poly.pdbx_strand_id
1 'polypeptide(L)' 'MENLDRFVRAQERVYDVALKEIRNGGNRSHWIWYVFPQLRGSGRSA' A
#
# COMPACT_ATOMS: atom_id res chain seq x y z
N MET A 1 -9.65 16.68 -11.09
CA MET A 1 -9.87 15.39 -10.41
C MET A 1 -8.54 14.69 -10.32
N GLU A 2 -8.02 14.54 -9.10
CA GLU A 2 -6.71 13.93 -8.88
C GLU A 2 -6.79 12.43 -9.25
N ASN A 3 -5.84 11.96 -10.07
CA ASN A 3 -5.89 10.65 -10.70
C ASN A 3 -5.59 9.53 -9.69
N LEU A 4 -6.64 8.95 -9.10
CA LEU A 4 -6.55 7.87 -8.10
C LEU A 4 -6.15 6.51 -8.72
N ASP A 5 -6.31 6.34 -10.04
CA ASP A 5 -5.94 5.09 -10.74
C ASP A 5 -4.47 4.73 -10.58
N ARG A 6 -3.60 5.71 -10.31
CA ARG A 6 -2.18 5.47 -10.04
C ARG A 6 -1.96 4.52 -8.85
N PHE A 7 -2.84 4.58 -7.84
CA PHE A 7 -2.76 3.72 -6.66
C PHE A 7 -3.25 2.31 -6.98
N VAL A 8 -4.35 2.20 -7.73
CA VAL A 8 -4.90 0.91 -8.17
C VAL A 8 -3.87 0.15 -9.00
N ARG A 9 -3.26 0.81 -9.98
CA ARG A 9 -2.21 0.20 -10.82
C ARG A 9 -0.97 -0.23 -10.04
N ALA A 10 -0.57 0.53 -9.01
CA ALA A 10 0.54 0.13 -8.15
C ALA A 10 0.21 -1.11 -7.31
N GLN A 11 -1.07 -1.31 -6.96
CA GLN A 11 -1.53 -2.43 -6.16
C GLN A 11 -1.70 -3.73 -6.96
N GLU A 12 -1.97 -3.67 -8.27
CA GLU A 12 -2.20 -4.86 -9.13
C GLU A 12 -1.15 -5.97 -8.95
N ARG A 13 0.12 -5.60 -8.75
CA ARG A 13 1.23 -6.57 -8.64
C ARG A 13 1.43 -7.13 -7.23
N VAL A 14 0.85 -6.49 -6.21
CA VAL A 14 1.13 -6.78 -4.80
C VAL A 14 -0.12 -7.20 -4.02
N TYR A 15 -1.30 -7.00 -4.58
CA TYR A 15 -2.58 -7.22 -3.89
C TYR A 15 -2.74 -8.67 -3.41
N ASP A 16 -2.45 -9.65 -4.27
CA ASP A 16 -2.60 -11.07 -3.91
C ASP A 16 -1.66 -11.49 -2.78
N VAL A 17 -0.41 -10.99 -2.80
CA VAL A 17 0.59 -11.23 -1.75
C VAL A 17 0.15 -10.56 -0.45
N ALA A 18 -0.29 -9.31 -0.53
CA ALA A 18 -0.76 -8.55 0.62
C ALA A 18 -1.97 -9.22 1.29
N LEU A 19 -2.96 -9.64 0.50
CA LEU A 19 -4.16 -10.30 1.00
C LEU A 19 -3.82 -11.62 1.72
N LYS A 20 -2.91 -12.41 1.14
CA LYS A 20 -2.45 -13.66 1.76
C LYS A 20 -1.71 -13.42 3.06
N GLU A 21 -0.82 -12.44 3.10
CA GLU A 21 -0.03 -12.09 4.29
C GLU A 21 -0.89 -11.51 5.42
N ILE A 22 -1.86 -10.65 5.09
CA ILE A 22 -2.85 -10.13 6.05
C ILE A 22 -3.68 -11.26 6.66
N ARG A 23 -4.17 -12.20 5.84
CA ARG A 23 -4.89 -13.38 6.32
C ARG A 23 -4.05 -14.27 7.22
N ASN A 24 -2.74 -14.29 7.02
CA ASN A 24 -1.78 -15.01 7.84
C ASN A 24 -1.26 -14.22 9.05
N GLY A 25 -1.83 -13.03 9.31
CA GLY A 25 -1.57 -12.24 10.51
C GLY A 25 -0.27 -11.45 10.51
N GLY A 26 0.38 -11.23 9.36
CA GLY A 26 1.60 -10.43 9.36
C GLY A 26 2.12 -10.06 7.98
N ASN A 27 2.64 -8.84 7.87
CA ASN A 27 3.38 -8.36 6.71
C ASN A 27 4.80 -8.96 6.70
N ARG A 28 5.12 -9.71 5.66
CA ARG A 28 6.44 -10.32 5.40
C ARG A 28 7.13 -9.69 4.19
N SER A 29 6.35 -9.02 3.33
CA SER A 29 6.81 -8.40 2.10
C SER A 29 6.48 -6.90 2.07
N HIS A 30 7.26 -6.11 1.33
CA HIS A 30 7.23 -4.63 1.36
C HIS A 30 5.99 -3.97 0.72
N TRP A 31 4.85 -4.66 0.59
CA TRP A 31 3.65 -4.16 -0.08
C TRP A 31 2.90 -3.05 0.68
N ILE A 32 3.17 -2.84 1.98
CA ILE A 32 2.41 -1.90 2.83
C ILE A 32 2.41 -0.47 2.29
N TRP A 33 3.51 -0.03 1.68
CA TRP A 33 3.64 1.31 1.12
C TRP A 33 2.74 1.56 -0.11
N TYR A 34 2.33 0.50 -0.79
CA TYR A 34 1.49 0.55 -1.98
C TYR A 34 0.01 0.33 -1.66
N VAL A 35 -0.27 -0.49 -0.64
CA VAL A 35 -1.65 -0.84 -0.22
C VAL A 35 -2.19 0.16 0.82
N PHE A 36 -1.35 0.62 1.75
CA PHE A 36 -1.67 1.64 2.75
C PHE A 36 -0.72 2.84 2.66
N PRO A 37 -0.75 3.60 1.54
CA PRO A 37 0.10 4.77 1.37
C PRO A 37 -0.26 5.85 2.41
N GLN A 38 0.77 6.44 3.03
CA GLN A 38 0.58 7.58 3.91
C GLN A 38 0.11 8.81 3.13
N LEU A 39 -0.81 9.59 3.71
CA LEU A 39 -1.22 10.86 3.15
C LEU A 39 -0.03 11.83 3.11
N ARG A 40 0.17 12.49 1.98
CA ARG A 40 1.13 13.60 1.87
C ARG A 40 0.74 14.67 2.90
N GLY A 41 1.63 14.92 3.87
CA GLY A 41 1.43 15.92 4.92
C GLY A 41 1.42 15.39 6.36
N SER A 42 1.32 14.07 6.58
CA SER A 42 1.38 13.48 7.94
C SER A 42 2.80 13.11 8.41
N GLY A 43 3.83 13.45 7.64
CA GLY A 43 5.24 13.31 8.02
C GLY A 43 5.91 14.66 8.20
N ARG A 44 5.69 15.33 9.34
CA ARG A 44 6.70 16.26 9.86
C ARG A 44 7.77 15.42 10.54
N SER A 45 8.73 14.94 9.75
CA SER A 45 10.05 14.63 10.30
C SER A 45 10.82 15.95 10.38
N ALA A 46 11.18 16.34 11.60
CA ALA A 46 12.24 17.30 11.85
C ALA A 46 13.60 16.67 11.55
#